data_AF-A0A961E2Y3-F1
#
_entry.id   AF-A0A961E2Y3-F1
#
_cell.length_a   1.000
_cell.length_b   1.000
_cell.length_c   1.000
_cell.angle_alpha   90.00
_cell.angle_beta   90.00
_cell.angle_gamma   90.00
#
_symmetry.space_group_name_H-M   'P 1'
#
loop_
_entity.id
_entity.type
_entity.pdbx_description
1 polymer ?
#
loop_
_entity_poly.entity_id
_entity_poly.type
_entity_poly.pdbx_seq_one_letter_code
_entity_poly.pdbx_strand_id
1 'polypeptide(L)'
;MATDGPQIAIGVSGGTFVVNEVMRRLAEDSNPDKPTPQDISFVIIGDGERGIIPAVVPFTGPDLPYIAYTTQPIPVTPYDAIVVKGEYDGLADWPDRPWNLLAVANALIGSPAFEYSEIHWDSIWVDLDTIPAQNVTTGVNAAGGTTTTYLVPTAELPILLPPREQGVPEEMIALLNSALKPIVDIGYTRNDPTWLKNLRAWWNPSSRAQGPWGDPPPAIRPTRAASPLAVTAPTAATVPADLDHPMSSAANKAAATAAGKFAQPKPAAARTSATAGSAPTVKNSTAKKTPARAATRRASANR
;
A
#
# COMPACT_ATOMS: atom_id res chain seq x y z
N MET A 1 0.14 -21.24 -22.07
CA MET A 1 -0.08 -20.48 -23.32
C MET A 1 0.73 -19.21 -23.21
N ALA A 2 1.75 -19.02 -24.04
CA ALA A 2 2.43 -17.73 -24.16
C ALA A 2 1.57 -16.84 -25.06
N THR A 3 1.19 -15.66 -24.57
CA THR A 3 0.60 -14.61 -25.42
C THR A 3 1.74 -13.89 -26.15
N ASP A 4 1.60 -13.69 -27.46
CA ASP A 4 2.60 -13.01 -28.28
C ASP A 4 2.77 -11.53 -27.87
N GLY A 5 4.02 -11.09 -27.67
CA GLY A 5 4.40 -9.71 -27.36
C GLY A 5 4.87 -9.47 -25.90
N PRO A 6 5.43 -8.29 -25.60
CA PRO A 6 5.87 -7.94 -24.24
C PRO A 6 4.72 -8.01 -23.23
N GLN A 7 4.94 -8.73 -22.15
CA GLN A 7 3.95 -9.00 -21.09
C GLN A 7 4.19 -8.11 -19.88
N ILE A 8 3.11 -7.83 -19.14
CA ILE A 8 3.16 -7.12 -17.86
C ILE A 8 2.49 -7.99 -16.80
N ALA A 9 3.23 -8.37 -15.77
CA ALA A 9 2.69 -9.06 -14.60
C ALA A 9 2.46 -8.04 -13.47
N ILE A 10 1.22 -7.97 -12.97
CA ILE A 10 0.81 -6.98 -11.98
C ILE A 10 0.46 -7.66 -10.66
N GLY A 11 1.05 -7.18 -9.57
CA GLY A 11 0.74 -7.59 -8.20
C GLY A 11 0.30 -6.38 -7.39
N VAL A 12 -0.81 -6.53 -6.65
CA VAL A 12 -1.37 -5.49 -5.80
C VAL A 12 -1.56 -6.03 -4.39
N SER A 13 -1.09 -5.30 -3.38
CA SER A 13 -1.19 -5.68 -1.96
C SER A 13 -0.69 -7.12 -1.75
N GLY A 14 -1.47 -8.04 -1.20
CA GLY A 14 -1.06 -9.45 -1.05
C GLY A 14 -0.64 -10.16 -2.37
N GLY A 15 -1.05 -9.67 -3.54
CA GLY A 15 -0.61 -10.19 -4.84
C GLY A 15 0.86 -9.88 -5.16
N THR A 16 1.48 -8.92 -4.47
CA THR A 16 2.91 -8.61 -4.68
C THR A 16 3.81 -9.76 -4.25
N PHE A 17 3.42 -10.55 -3.25
CA PHE A 17 4.17 -11.73 -2.81
C PHE A 17 4.28 -12.77 -3.92
N VAL A 18 3.18 -12.96 -4.66
CA VAL A 18 3.15 -13.87 -5.82
C VAL A 18 4.06 -13.35 -6.92
N VAL A 19 3.98 -12.05 -7.23
CA VAL A 19 4.83 -11.44 -8.27
C VAL A 19 6.31 -11.51 -7.91
N ASN A 20 6.67 -11.21 -6.66
CA ASN A 20 8.04 -11.34 -6.17
C ASN A 20 8.53 -12.80 -6.30
N GLU A 21 7.70 -13.79 -5.99
CA GLU A 21 8.04 -15.20 -6.19
C GLU A 21 8.14 -15.60 -7.66
N VAL A 22 7.29 -15.07 -8.53
CA VAL A 22 7.40 -15.29 -9.99
C VAL A 22 8.73 -14.74 -10.50
N MET A 23 9.09 -13.51 -10.11
CA MET A 23 10.39 -12.92 -10.47
C MET A 23 11.56 -13.80 -9.99
N ARG A 24 11.49 -14.28 -8.75
CA ARG A 24 12.51 -15.17 -8.15
C ARG A 24 12.65 -16.47 -8.96
N ARG A 25 11.54 -17.16 -9.23
CA ARG A 25 11.54 -18.40 -10.01
C ARG A 25 12.05 -18.20 -11.42
N LEU A 26 11.65 -17.12 -12.10
CA LEU A 26 12.13 -16.81 -13.45
C LEU A 26 13.63 -16.47 -13.49
N ALA A 27 14.18 -15.92 -12.41
CA ALA A 27 15.62 -15.68 -12.30
C ALA A 27 16.40 -16.99 -12.11
N GLU A 28 15.85 -17.94 -11.36
CA GLU A 28 16.44 -19.25 -11.07
C GLU A 28 16.20 -20.31 -12.16
N ASP A 29 15.19 -20.11 -13.01
CA ASP A 29 14.83 -21.04 -14.07
C ASP A 29 15.97 -21.16 -15.10
N SER A 30 16.40 -22.38 -15.40
CA SER A 30 17.45 -22.66 -16.38
C SER A 30 16.90 -23.00 -17.76
N ASN A 31 15.58 -23.06 -17.91
CA ASN A 31 14.92 -23.32 -19.19
C ASN A 31 15.28 -22.21 -20.21
N PRO A 32 15.84 -22.55 -21.38
CA PRO A 32 16.15 -21.58 -22.42
C PRO A 32 14.89 -20.89 -22.99
N ASP A 33 13.72 -21.52 -22.86
CA ASP A 33 12.44 -21.00 -23.38
C ASP A 33 11.70 -20.11 -22.37
N LYS A 34 12.30 -19.82 -21.20
CA LYS A 34 11.70 -18.91 -20.23
C LYS A 34 11.60 -17.48 -20.79
N PRO A 35 10.60 -16.67 -20.37
CA PRO A 35 10.54 -15.26 -20.74
C PRO A 35 11.86 -14.54 -20.44
N THR A 36 12.41 -13.82 -21.41
CA THR A 36 13.58 -12.96 -21.21
C THR A 36 13.17 -11.64 -20.54
N PRO A 37 14.13 -10.85 -20.01
CA PRO A 37 13.83 -9.49 -19.51
C PRO A 37 13.17 -8.55 -20.52
N GLN A 38 13.26 -8.84 -21.82
CA GLN A 38 12.58 -8.08 -22.87
C GLN A 38 11.14 -8.54 -23.11
N ASP A 39 10.81 -9.78 -22.70
CA ASP A 39 9.50 -10.39 -22.92
C ASP A 39 8.52 -10.08 -21.79
N ILE A 40 9.00 -9.73 -20.59
CA ILE A 40 8.15 -9.47 -19.43
C ILE A 40 8.69 -8.37 -18.51
N SER A 41 7.78 -7.55 -18.00
CA SER A 41 8.03 -6.57 -16.95
C SER A 41 7.01 -6.71 -15.82
N PHE A 42 7.34 -6.14 -14.66
CA PHE A 42 6.55 -6.30 -13.44
C PHE A 42 6.02 -4.97 -12.93
N VAL A 43 4.80 -4.96 -12.39
CA VAL A 43 4.22 -3.82 -11.67
C VAL A 43 3.80 -4.31 -10.29
N ILE A 44 4.30 -3.64 -9.26
CA ILE A 44 4.25 -4.07 -7.87
C ILE A 44 3.68 -2.90 -7.06
N ILE A 45 2.43 -3.00 -6.61
CA ILE A 45 1.73 -1.90 -5.95
C ILE A 45 1.42 -2.30 -4.51
N GLY A 46 1.83 -1.47 -3.55
CA GLY A 46 1.50 -1.70 -2.15
C GLY A 46 2.22 -2.91 -1.53
N ASP A 47 3.52 -3.09 -1.81
CA ASP A 47 4.25 -4.29 -1.44
C ASP A 47 4.74 -4.31 0.01
N GLY A 48 4.20 -5.24 0.81
CA GLY A 48 4.62 -5.46 2.19
C GLY A 48 6.07 -5.94 2.34
N GLU A 49 6.61 -6.69 1.36
CA GLU A 49 7.99 -7.20 1.43
C GLU A 49 9.04 -6.09 1.30
N ARG A 50 8.66 -4.96 0.67
CA ARG A 50 9.44 -3.71 0.57
C ARG A 50 9.04 -2.67 1.63
N GLY A 51 8.21 -3.05 2.60
CA GLY A 51 7.66 -2.17 3.62
C GLY A 51 7.67 -2.80 5.01
N ILE A 52 6.50 -3.12 5.56
CA ILE A 52 6.36 -3.55 6.96
C ILE A 52 6.98 -4.92 7.26
N ILE A 53 7.04 -5.84 6.29
CA ILE A 53 7.43 -7.24 6.54
C ILE A 53 8.85 -7.34 7.13
N PRO A 54 9.89 -6.74 6.54
CA PRO A 54 11.22 -6.76 7.15
C PRO A 54 11.29 -6.15 8.56
N ALA A 55 10.36 -5.25 8.92
CA ALA A 55 10.30 -4.67 10.25
C ALA A 55 9.69 -5.61 11.30
N VAL A 56 8.77 -6.50 10.92
CA VAL A 56 8.09 -7.42 11.84
C VAL A 56 8.75 -8.79 11.94
N VAL A 57 9.40 -9.27 10.87
CA VAL A 57 10.06 -10.59 10.82
C VAL A 57 11.05 -10.83 11.97
N PRO A 58 11.86 -9.85 12.43
CA PRO A 58 12.74 -10.04 13.59
C PRO A 58 12.01 -10.39 14.90
N PHE A 59 10.71 -10.07 14.99
CA PHE A 59 9.88 -10.30 16.19
C PHE A 59 8.93 -11.48 16.02
N THR A 60 8.42 -11.72 14.82
CA THR A 60 7.42 -12.76 14.54
C THR A 60 8.02 -14.05 13.96
N GLY A 61 9.26 -13.99 13.49
CA GLY A 61 9.82 -14.99 12.58
C GLY A 61 9.38 -14.76 11.13
N PRO A 62 9.97 -15.49 10.17
CA PRO A 62 9.68 -15.35 8.74
C PRO A 62 8.34 -15.97 8.33
N ASP A 63 7.75 -16.82 9.17
CA ASP A 63 6.45 -17.44 8.88
C ASP A 63 5.32 -16.50 9.31
N LEU A 64 4.50 -16.07 8.35
CA LEU A 64 3.30 -15.28 8.57
C LEU A 64 2.06 -16.19 8.52
N PRO A 65 1.67 -16.80 9.65
CA PRO A 65 0.68 -17.90 9.67
C PRO A 65 -0.70 -17.45 9.20
N TYR A 66 -1.07 -16.19 9.43
CA TYR A 66 -2.37 -15.65 9.04
C TYR A 66 -2.58 -15.56 7.53
N ILE A 67 -1.50 -15.54 6.75
CA ILE A 67 -1.52 -15.50 5.28
C ILE A 67 -0.83 -16.70 4.65
N ALA A 68 -0.46 -17.71 5.45
CA ALA A 68 0.21 -18.94 5.02
C ALA A 68 1.42 -18.68 4.10
N TYR A 69 2.21 -17.65 4.43
CA TYR A 69 3.33 -17.19 3.64
C TYR A 69 4.60 -17.16 4.48
N THR A 70 5.69 -17.72 3.95
CA THR A 70 7.03 -17.57 4.51
C THR A 70 7.74 -16.47 3.74
N THR A 71 8.08 -15.40 4.43
CA THR A 71 8.67 -14.20 3.83
C THR A 71 10.01 -14.53 3.20
N GLN A 72 10.25 -13.97 2.02
CA GLN A 72 11.53 -14.10 1.33
C GLN A 72 12.15 -12.71 1.16
N PRO A 73 13.49 -12.61 1.10
CA PRO A 73 14.13 -11.38 0.66
C PRO A 73 13.64 -10.98 -0.73
N ILE A 74 13.61 -9.68 -1.00
CA ILE A 74 13.33 -9.15 -2.35
C ILE A 74 14.31 -9.79 -3.34
N PRO A 75 13.82 -10.43 -4.41
CA PRO A 75 14.68 -11.17 -5.31
C PRO A 75 15.53 -10.22 -6.16
N VAL A 76 16.80 -10.55 -6.35
CA VAL A 76 17.71 -9.84 -7.26
C VAL A 76 17.61 -10.52 -8.63
N THR A 77 16.94 -9.86 -9.58
CA THR A 77 16.58 -10.46 -10.87
C THR A 77 16.93 -9.55 -12.05
N PRO A 78 17.13 -10.09 -13.27
CA PRO A 78 17.39 -9.28 -14.45
C PRO A 78 16.13 -8.60 -15.01
N TYR A 79 14.94 -8.84 -14.44
CA TYR A 79 13.68 -8.28 -14.93
C TYR A 79 13.43 -6.88 -14.39
N ASP A 80 12.83 -6.04 -15.24
CA ASP A 80 12.45 -4.68 -14.87
C ASP A 80 11.13 -4.67 -14.08
N ALA A 81 11.05 -3.77 -13.10
CA ALA A 81 9.88 -3.60 -12.24
C ALA A 81 9.51 -2.12 -12.04
N ILE A 82 8.20 -1.86 -11.97
CA ILE A 82 7.63 -0.62 -11.45
C ILE A 82 7.12 -0.93 -10.04
N VAL A 83 7.53 -0.14 -9.06
CA VAL A 83 7.00 -0.21 -7.69
C VAL A 83 6.19 1.05 -7.42
N VAL A 84 4.99 0.92 -6.87
CA VAL A 84 4.15 2.05 -6.47
C VAL A 84 3.78 1.90 -5.01
N LYS A 85 3.98 2.95 -4.21
CA LYS A 85 3.62 2.99 -2.80
C LYS A 85 3.07 4.35 -2.40
N GLY A 86 2.06 4.37 -1.53
CA GLY A 86 1.60 5.58 -0.87
C GLY A 86 2.63 6.09 0.13
N GLU A 87 2.83 7.41 0.18
CA GLU A 87 3.61 8.03 1.25
C GLU A 87 2.94 7.73 2.60
N TYR A 88 3.70 7.14 3.53
CA TYR A 88 3.19 6.67 4.83
C TYR A 88 2.20 5.51 4.78
N ASP A 89 2.12 4.80 3.64
CA ASP A 89 1.40 3.53 3.56
C ASP A 89 1.95 2.53 4.59
N GLY A 90 1.11 2.11 5.53
CA GLY A 90 1.50 1.22 6.61
C GLY A 90 1.86 -0.20 6.18
N LEU A 91 1.59 -0.58 4.94
CA LEU A 91 2.05 -1.84 4.36
C LEU A 91 3.35 -1.63 3.56
N ALA A 92 3.36 -0.65 2.65
CA ALA A 92 4.38 -0.52 1.61
C ALA A 92 5.46 0.55 1.84
N ASP A 93 5.21 1.52 2.73
CA ASP A 93 6.11 2.61 3.09
C ASP A 93 6.30 2.68 4.62
N TRP A 94 6.74 1.57 5.21
CA TRP A 94 7.00 1.50 6.65
C TRP A 94 8.25 2.33 7.05
N PRO A 95 8.22 3.06 8.18
CA PRO A 95 9.34 3.88 8.62
C PRO A 95 10.60 3.06 8.90
N ASP A 96 11.70 3.44 8.26
CA ASP A 96 13.02 2.81 8.40
C ASP A 96 13.73 3.19 9.72
N ARG A 97 13.07 3.97 10.58
CA ARG A 97 13.53 4.38 11.91
C ARG A 97 12.49 4.10 12.99
N PRO A 98 12.42 2.85 13.49
CA PRO A 98 11.36 2.43 14.41
C PRO A 98 11.37 3.16 15.77
N TRP A 99 12.45 3.86 16.12
CA TRP A 99 12.48 4.71 17.33
C TRP A 99 11.64 5.98 17.19
N ASN A 100 11.28 6.39 15.97
CA ASN A 100 10.30 7.44 15.75
C ASN A 100 8.88 6.87 15.87
N LEU A 101 8.42 6.76 17.13
CA LEU A 101 7.12 6.18 17.44
C LEU A 101 5.95 6.94 16.79
N LEU A 102 6.11 8.24 16.54
CA LEU A 102 5.09 9.03 15.84
C LEU A 102 4.99 8.61 14.36
N ALA A 103 6.12 8.37 13.69
CA ALA A 103 6.12 7.85 12.32
C ALA A 103 5.53 6.44 12.24
N VAL A 104 5.81 5.59 13.23
CA VAL A 104 5.22 4.24 13.34
C VAL A 104 3.69 4.34 13.53
N ALA A 105 3.23 5.17 14.46
CA ALA A 105 1.79 5.38 14.68
C ALA A 105 1.10 5.94 13.43
N ASN A 106 1.75 6.89 12.74
CA ASN A 106 1.25 7.45 11.50
C ASN A 106 1.12 6.39 10.40
N ALA A 107 2.17 5.59 10.18
CA ALA A 107 2.15 4.50 9.21
C ALA A 107 1.09 3.45 9.56
N LEU A 108 0.89 3.12 10.84
CA LEU A 108 -0.18 2.22 11.27
C LEU A 108 -1.55 2.72 10.82
N ILE A 109 -1.88 4.01 11.01
CA ILE A 109 -3.16 4.55 10.55
C ILE A 109 -3.27 4.52 9.02
N GLY A 110 -2.17 4.75 8.30
CA GLY A 110 -2.09 4.60 6.84
C GLY A 110 -2.07 3.17 6.32
N SER A 111 -2.18 2.16 7.20
CA SER A 111 -2.18 0.75 6.83
C SER A 111 -3.54 0.31 6.28
N PRO A 112 -3.59 -0.65 5.33
CA PRO A 112 -4.83 -1.28 4.89
C PRO A 112 -5.62 -2.01 6.00
N ALA A 113 -5.04 -2.17 7.19
CA ALA A 113 -5.70 -2.78 8.35
C ALA A 113 -6.64 -1.82 9.11
N PHE A 114 -6.55 -0.51 8.88
CA PHE A 114 -7.39 0.49 9.53
C PHE A 114 -8.44 1.06 8.58
N GLU A 115 -9.50 1.64 9.13
CA GLU A 115 -10.62 2.22 8.35
C GLU A 115 -10.12 3.31 7.37
N TYR A 116 -9.11 4.08 7.77
CA TYR A 116 -8.50 5.20 7.03
C TYR A 116 -7.47 4.76 5.97
N SER A 117 -7.69 3.59 5.36
CA SER A 117 -6.78 2.92 4.42
C SER A 117 -6.68 3.57 3.03
N GLU A 118 -7.25 4.77 2.86
CA GLU A 118 -7.31 5.50 1.58
C GLU A 118 -5.92 5.60 0.93
N ILE A 119 -4.88 5.84 1.72
CA ILE A 119 -3.49 5.97 1.22
C ILE A 119 -3.00 4.70 0.50
N HIS A 120 -3.32 3.52 1.04
CA HIS A 120 -2.93 2.25 0.41
C HIS A 120 -3.70 2.04 -0.90
N TRP A 121 -5.01 2.27 -0.86
CA TRP A 121 -5.89 2.00 -2.01
C TRP A 121 -5.79 3.05 -3.12
N ASP A 122 -5.61 4.33 -2.78
CA ASP A 122 -5.47 5.43 -3.74
C ASP A 122 -4.20 5.30 -4.58
N SER A 123 -3.15 4.72 -4.00
CA SER A 123 -1.90 4.45 -4.72
C SER A 123 -2.08 3.48 -5.90
N ILE A 124 -3.16 2.68 -5.91
CA ILE A 124 -3.47 1.71 -6.98
C ILE A 124 -4.06 2.40 -8.21
N TRP A 125 -4.78 3.51 -8.01
CA TRP A 125 -5.55 4.19 -9.06
C TRP A 125 -4.90 5.48 -9.55
N VAL A 126 -3.71 5.80 -9.05
CA VAL A 126 -3.01 7.02 -9.40
C VAL A 126 -2.52 7.00 -10.85
N ASP A 127 -2.59 8.16 -11.50
CA ASP A 127 -1.87 8.39 -12.75
C ASP A 127 -0.39 8.67 -12.44
N LEU A 128 0.50 7.77 -12.87
CA LEU A 128 1.94 7.88 -12.60
C LEU A 128 2.58 9.14 -13.21
N ASP A 129 1.99 9.70 -14.28
CA ASP A 129 2.46 10.94 -14.90
C ASP A 129 2.21 12.18 -14.02
N THR A 130 1.32 12.06 -13.03
CA THR A 130 1.04 13.13 -12.06
C THR A 130 1.98 13.12 -10.87
N ILE A 131 2.81 12.08 -10.72
CA ILE A 131 3.73 11.95 -9.60
C ILE A 131 4.90 12.91 -9.79
N PRO A 132 5.21 13.79 -8.81
CA PRO A 132 6.33 14.70 -8.92
C PRO A 132 7.64 13.96 -9.14
N ALA A 133 8.50 14.47 -10.03
CA ALA A 133 9.75 13.79 -10.39
C ALA A 133 10.67 13.52 -9.17
N GLN A 134 10.63 14.36 -8.14
CA GLN A 134 11.39 14.12 -6.90
C GLN A 134 10.92 12.90 -6.09
N ASN A 135 9.71 12.43 -6.35
CA ASN A 135 9.11 11.23 -5.74
C ASN A 135 9.28 9.98 -6.61
N VAL A 136 9.96 10.11 -7.75
CA VAL A 136 10.29 8.99 -8.64
C VAL A 136 11.76 8.67 -8.49
N THR A 137 12.07 7.41 -8.23
CA THR A 137 13.45 6.94 -8.05
C THR A 137 13.68 5.70 -8.89
N THR A 138 14.86 5.56 -9.50
CA THR A 138 15.19 4.39 -10.31
C THR A 138 16.50 3.79 -9.84
N GLY A 139 16.52 2.47 -9.60
CA GLY A 139 17.71 1.72 -9.21
C GLY A 139 17.95 0.53 -10.12
N VAL A 140 19.21 0.14 -10.29
CA VAL A 140 19.59 -1.09 -11.01
C VAL A 140 20.23 -2.04 -10.02
N ASN A 141 19.73 -3.28 -9.96
CA ASN A 141 20.24 -4.30 -9.05
C ASN A 141 21.46 -5.04 -9.65
N ALA A 142 22.07 -5.94 -8.87
CA ALA A 142 23.28 -6.65 -9.30
C ALA A 142 23.09 -7.62 -10.49
N ALA A 143 21.85 -8.04 -10.77
CA ALA A 143 21.51 -8.86 -11.95
C ALA A 143 21.15 -8.01 -13.18
N GLY A 144 21.24 -6.69 -13.09
CA GLY A 144 21.00 -5.76 -14.20
C GLY A 144 19.54 -5.34 -14.38
N GLY A 145 18.60 -5.86 -13.59
CA GLY A 145 17.20 -5.44 -13.62
C GLY A 145 17.01 -4.05 -13.01
N THR A 146 16.14 -3.26 -13.64
CA THR A 146 15.81 -1.89 -13.24
C THR A 146 14.53 -1.86 -12.43
N THR A 147 14.51 -1.18 -11.29
CA THR A 147 13.28 -0.87 -10.55
C THR A 147 13.05 0.62 -10.54
N THR A 148 11.88 1.05 -11.00
CA THR A 148 11.41 2.43 -10.87
C THR A 148 10.32 2.50 -9.81
N THR A 149 10.59 3.23 -8.74
CA THR A 149 9.70 3.39 -7.59
C THR A 149 9.03 4.75 -7.63
N TYR A 150 7.70 4.75 -7.61
CA TYR A 150 6.83 5.91 -7.48
C TYR A 150 6.31 6.01 -6.05
N LEU A 151 6.62 7.12 -5.38
CA LEU A 151 6.07 7.48 -4.08
C LEU A 151 4.87 8.42 -4.28
N VAL A 152 3.67 7.90 -4.10
CA VAL A 152 2.42 8.67 -4.23
C VAL A 152 2.29 9.61 -3.02
N PRO A 153 2.42 10.93 -3.20
CA PRO A 153 2.36 11.85 -2.07
C PRO A 153 0.98 11.84 -1.41
N THR A 154 0.96 12.08 -0.10
CA THR A 154 -0.28 12.24 0.66
C THR A 154 -0.56 13.72 0.93
N ALA A 155 -1.84 14.10 0.92
CA ALA A 155 -2.24 15.48 1.23
C ALA A 155 -1.89 15.84 2.69
N GLU A 156 -2.00 14.87 3.58
CA GLU A 156 -1.70 15.02 5.01
C GLU A 156 -1.24 13.71 5.63
N LEU A 157 -0.70 13.82 6.84
CA LEU A 157 -0.35 12.68 7.66
C LEU A 157 -1.56 11.78 7.96
N PRO A 158 -1.50 10.45 7.71
CA PRO A 158 -2.58 9.53 8.05
C PRO A 158 -3.13 9.65 9.48
N ILE A 159 -2.28 9.97 10.47
CA ILE A 159 -2.72 10.16 11.87
C ILE A 159 -3.76 11.30 12.04
N LEU A 160 -3.90 12.17 11.03
CA LEU A 160 -4.85 13.28 11.00
C LEU A 160 -6.17 12.94 10.29
N LEU A 161 -6.26 11.80 9.60
CA LEU A 161 -7.49 11.35 8.97
C LEU A 161 -8.62 11.10 10.00
N PRO A 162 -8.39 10.38 11.13
CA PRO A 162 -9.43 10.21 12.15
C PRO A 162 -10.00 11.50 12.74
N PRO A 163 -9.19 12.48 13.20
CA PRO A 163 -9.75 13.73 13.70
C PRO A 163 -10.46 14.55 12.62
N ARG A 164 -9.98 14.54 11.36
CA ARG A 164 -10.69 15.17 10.24
C ARG A 164 -12.10 14.60 10.07
N GLU A 165 -12.23 13.28 10.03
CA GLU A 165 -13.54 12.61 9.90
C GLU A 165 -14.46 12.87 11.09
N GLN A 166 -13.89 13.12 12.28
CA GLN A 166 -14.64 13.52 13.48
C GLN A 166 -15.05 15.00 13.47
N GLY A 167 -14.78 15.74 12.39
CA GLY A 167 -15.21 17.12 12.20
C GLY A 167 -14.27 18.17 12.80
N VAL A 168 -13.00 17.81 13.06
CA VAL A 168 -11.99 18.81 13.39
C VAL A 168 -11.84 19.81 12.22
N PRO A 169 -11.85 21.13 12.47
CA PRO A 169 -11.73 22.12 11.40
C PRO A 169 -10.48 21.95 10.55
N GLU A 170 -10.60 22.12 9.23
CA GLU A 170 -9.49 21.97 8.28
C GLU A 170 -8.29 22.88 8.59
N GLU A 171 -8.52 24.08 9.12
CA GLU A 171 -7.43 24.98 9.55
C GLU A 171 -6.60 24.36 10.68
N MET A 172 -7.25 23.64 11.60
CA MET A 172 -6.57 22.94 12.68
C MET A 172 -5.84 21.69 12.16
N ILE A 173 -6.43 20.95 11.21
CA ILE A 173 -5.77 19.83 10.55
C ILE A 173 -4.51 20.32 9.80
N ALA A 174 -4.61 21.40 9.02
CA ALA A 174 -3.48 21.97 8.29
C ALA A 174 -2.36 22.43 9.23
N LEU A 175 -2.71 23.06 10.36
CA LEU A 175 -1.74 23.47 11.37
C LEU A 175 -1.03 22.25 11.99
N LEU A 176 -1.79 21.22 12.37
CA LEU A 176 -1.24 19.99 12.92
C LEU A 176 -0.37 19.26 11.90
N ASN A 177 -0.80 19.19 10.64
CA ASN A 177 -0.02 18.58 9.56
C ASN A 177 1.32 19.31 9.37
N SER A 178 1.30 20.64 9.30
CA SER A 178 2.53 21.44 9.17
C SER A 178 3.47 21.27 10.36
N ALA A 179 2.94 21.10 11.57
CA ALA A 179 3.75 20.94 12.77
C ALA A 179 4.31 19.51 12.91
N LEU A 180 3.52 18.49 12.58
CA LEU A 180 3.85 17.08 12.81
C LEU A 180 4.59 16.44 11.64
N LYS A 181 4.35 16.86 10.39
CA LYS A 181 4.96 16.25 9.20
C LYS A 181 6.50 16.24 9.28
N PRO A 182 7.18 17.35 9.66
CA PRO A 182 8.64 17.31 9.83
C PRO A 182 9.11 16.30 10.88
N ILE A 183 8.33 16.07 11.94
CA ILE A 183 8.66 15.11 13.01
C ILE A 183 8.46 13.69 12.52
N VAL A 184 7.36 13.40 11.80
CA VAL A 184 7.11 12.10 11.16
C VAL A 184 8.18 11.81 10.10
N ASP A 185 8.55 12.81 9.31
CA ASP A 185 9.51 12.67 8.22
C ASP A 185 10.91 12.27 8.69
N ILE A 186 11.29 12.64 9.92
CA ILE A 186 12.52 12.13 10.55
C ILE A 186 12.53 10.61 10.60
N GLY A 187 11.36 9.95 10.63
CA GLY A 187 11.21 8.49 10.62
C GLY A 187 11.61 7.79 9.32
N TYR A 188 11.90 8.55 8.26
CA TYR A 188 12.17 8.02 6.93
C TYR A 188 13.47 8.58 6.36
N THR A 189 14.45 7.71 6.11
CA THR A 189 15.75 8.11 5.55
C THR A 189 15.66 8.79 4.19
N ARG A 190 14.58 8.57 3.43
CA ARG A 190 14.32 9.30 2.17
C ARG A 190 14.29 10.82 2.38
N ASN A 191 13.89 11.28 3.55
CA ASN A 191 13.77 12.69 3.91
C ASN A 191 15.05 13.28 4.50
N ASP A 192 16.12 12.48 4.61
CA ASP A 192 17.38 12.96 5.15
C ASP A 192 17.95 14.12 4.33
N PRO A 193 18.60 15.09 5.00
CA PRO A 193 19.32 16.13 4.29
C PRO A 193 20.47 15.53 3.48
N THR A 194 20.77 16.14 2.34
CA THR A 194 21.76 15.64 1.37
C THR A 194 23.13 15.36 1.99
N TRP A 195 23.57 16.18 2.95
CA TRP A 195 24.86 15.96 3.62
C TRP A 195 24.89 14.64 4.41
N LEU A 196 23.78 14.25 5.04
CA LEU A 196 23.69 13.00 5.80
C LEU A 196 23.65 11.79 4.85
N LYS A 197 22.94 11.92 3.72
CA LYS A 197 22.94 10.93 2.64
C LYS A 197 24.36 10.70 2.09
N ASN A 198 25.10 11.78 1.84
CA ASN A 198 26.48 11.71 1.34
C ASN A 198 27.44 11.07 2.36
N LEU A 199 27.30 11.42 3.64
CA LEU A 199 28.11 10.84 4.71
C LEU A 199 27.86 9.33 4.84
N ARG A 200 26.59 8.90 4.78
CA ARG A 200 26.22 7.48 4.85
C ARG A 200 26.81 6.69 3.67
N ALA A 201 26.73 7.26 2.47
CA ALA A 201 27.31 6.67 1.26
C ALA A 201 28.84 6.57 1.31
N TRP A 202 29.53 7.53 1.96
CA TRP A 202 30.98 7.48 2.16
C TRP A 202 31.39 6.36 3.13
N TRP A 203 30.68 6.22 4.25
CA TRP A 203 30.97 5.19 5.25
C TRP A 203 30.62 3.77 4.78
N ASN A 204 29.48 3.62 4.11
CA ASN A 204 29.02 2.35 3.57
C ASN A 204 28.60 2.56 2.11
N PRO A 205 29.50 2.33 1.14
CA PRO A 205 29.19 2.47 -0.29
C PRO A 205 28.01 1.59 -0.72
N SER A 206 27.80 0.44 -0.07
CA SER A 206 26.68 -0.48 -0.28
C SER A 206 25.34 0.11 0.17
N SER A 207 25.33 1.12 1.06
CA SER A 207 24.10 1.87 1.40
C SER A 207 23.61 2.75 0.25
N ARG A 208 24.47 2.99 -0.76
CA ARG A 208 24.09 3.54 -2.06
C ARG A 208 23.59 2.46 -3.02
N ALA A 209 23.63 1.19 -2.63
CA ALA A 209 23.24 0.04 -3.46
C ALA A 209 21.90 -0.57 -3.03
N GLN A 210 21.36 -0.21 -1.86
CA GLN A 210 20.11 -0.77 -1.33
C GLN A 210 19.41 0.26 -0.43
N GLY A 211 18.11 0.47 -0.63
CA GLY A 211 17.21 1.14 0.29
C GLY A 211 17.04 0.31 1.58
N PRO A 212 16.45 0.91 2.63
CA PRO A 212 16.38 0.28 3.96
C PRO A 212 15.64 -1.06 3.99
N TRP A 213 14.76 -1.31 3.01
CA TRP A 213 13.95 -2.53 2.90
C TRP A 213 14.32 -3.41 1.69
N GLY A 214 15.51 -3.22 1.11
CA GLY A 214 15.98 -4.03 -0.03
C GLY A 214 15.58 -3.51 -1.41
N ASP A 215 14.91 -2.35 -1.48
CA ASP A 215 14.73 -1.62 -2.74
C ASP A 215 16.10 -1.34 -3.38
N PRO A 216 16.29 -1.46 -4.71
CA PRO A 216 17.51 -0.94 -5.32
C PRO A 216 17.58 0.58 -5.10
N PRO A 217 18.79 1.13 -5.10
CA PRO A 217 19.00 2.47 -4.60
C PRO A 217 18.43 3.50 -5.58
N PRO A 218 17.92 4.65 -5.10
CA PRO A 218 17.63 5.78 -5.97
C PRO A 218 18.91 6.24 -6.68
N ALA A 219 19.02 5.99 -7.97
CA ALA A 219 19.84 6.81 -8.85
C ALA A 219 18.91 7.82 -9.53
N ILE A 220 19.20 9.11 -9.38
CA ILE A 220 18.62 10.13 -10.26
C ILE A 220 19.33 9.97 -11.60
N ARG A 221 18.81 9.08 -12.45
CA ARG A 221 19.12 9.11 -13.87
C ARG A 221 17.94 9.81 -14.55
N PRO A 222 18.17 10.65 -15.57
CA PRO A 222 17.09 11.05 -16.45
C PRO A 222 16.42 9.75 -16.93
N THR A 223 15.15 9.61 -16.59
CA THR A 223 14.30 8.50 -16.98
C THR A 223 14.52 8.30 -18.48
N ARG A 224 15.10 7.17 -18.89
CA ARG A 224 14.74 6.68 -20.22
C ARG A 224 13.25 6.41 -20.04
N ALA A 225 12.41 7.25 -20.64
CA ALA A 225 10.98 7.03 -20.66
C ALA A 225 10.80 5.54 -20.94
N ALA A 226 10.16 4.82 -20.01
CA ALA A 226 9.59 3.54 -20.36
C ALA A 226 8.83 3.81 -21.65
N SER A 227 9.20 3.14 -22.74
CA SER A 227 8.43 3.28 -23.97
C SER A 227 6.98 3.01 -23.59
N PRO A 228 6.01 3.87 -23.96
CA PRO A 228 4.64 3.71 -23.52
C PRO A 228 4.14 2.38 -24.08
N LEU A 229 4.20 1.33 -23.27
CA LEU A 229 3.51 0.09 -23.56
C LEU A 229 2.06 0.41 -23.27
N ALA A 230 1.27 0.49 -24.33
CA ALA A 230 -0.16 0.71 -24.23
C ALA A 230 -0.75 -0.38 -23.34
N VAL A 231 -1.20 0.01 -22.15
CA VAL A 231 -1.88 -0.90 -21.22
C VAL A 231 -3.26 -1.17 -21.81
N THR A 232 -3.39 -2.24 -22.58
CA THR A 232 -4.71 -2.83 -22.84
C THR A 232 -5.19 -3.49 -21.55
N ALA A 233 -6.44 -3.22 -21.17
CA ALA A 233 -7.07 -3.74 -19.96
C ALA A 233 -6.80 -5.25 -19.79
N PRO A 234 -6.55 -5.72 -18.55
CA PRO A 234 -6.17 -7.11 -18.31
C PRO A 234 -7.30 -8.04 -18.76
N THR A 235 -6.99 -8.91 -19.72
CA THR A 235 -7.75 -10.15 -19.86
C THR A 235 -7.24 -11.06 -18.76
N ALA A 236 -8.11 -11.55 -17.87
CA ALA A 236 -7.71 -12.46 -16.80
C ALA A 236 -6.95 -13.65 -17.40
N ALA A 237 -5.62 -13.68 -17.23
CA ALA A 237 -4.80 -14.76 -17.73
C ALA A 237 -5.19 -16.04 -16.99
N THR A 238 -5.58 -17.06 -17.75
CA THR A 238 -5.84 -18.38 -17.21
C THR A 238 -4.49 -18.97 -16.80
N VAL A 239 -4.34 -19.30 -15.50
CA VAL A 239 -3.16 -20.01 -15.00
C VAL A 239 -3.03 -21.33 -15.78
N PRO A 240 -1.90 -21.62 -16.44
CA PRO A 240 -1.69 -22.89 -17.11
C PRO A 240 -1.81 -24.03 -16.09
N ALA A 241 -2.62 -25.04 -16.40
CA ALA A 241 -2.88 -26.21 -15.57
C ALA A 241 -1.67 -27.13 -15.33
N ASP A 242 -0.47 -26.75 -15.76
CA ASP A 242 0.74 -27.60 -15.72
C ASP A 242 1.75 -27.19 -14.64
N LEU A 243 1.33 -26.36 -13.68
CA LEU A 243 2.08 -26.08 -12.44
C LEU A 243 1.37 -26.75 -11.25
N ASP A 244 1.09 -28.06 -11.37
CA ASP A 244 0.59 -28.88 -10.28
C ASP A 244 1.71 -29.23 -9.28
N HIS A 245 2.12 -28.22 -8.52
CA HIS A 245 2.58 -28.39 -7.16
C HIS A 245 1.62 -27.61 -6.27
N PRO A 246 1.03 -28.22 -5.22
CA PRO A 246 -0.07 -27.60 -4.50
C PRO A 246 0.44 -26.37 -3.75
N MET A 247 0.28 -25.18 -4.33
CA MET A 247 -0.03 -24.01 -3.53
C MET A 247 -1.30 -24.38 -2.77
N SER A 248 -1.19 -24.44 -1.44
CA SER A 248 -2.28 -24.78 -0.53
C SER A 248 -3.58 -24.17 -1.04
N SER A 249 -4.62 -24.98 -1.12
CA SER A 249 -5.99 -24.57 -1.51
C SER A 249 -6.46 -23.26 -0.86
N ALA A 250 -5.84 -22.83 0.25
CA ALA A 250 -5.99 -21.53 0.88
C ALA A 250 -5.60 -20.31 0.01
N ALA A 251 -4.51 -20.37 -0.78
CA ALA A 251 -4.06 -19.25 -1.63
C ALA A 251 -5.03 -19.00 -2.80
N ASN A 252 -5.48 -20.09 -3.44
CA ASN A 252 -6.52 -20.03 -4.47
C ASN A 252 -7.87 -19.59 -3.90
N LYS A 253 -8.19 -19.97 -2.65
CA LYS A 253 -9.41 -19.53 -1.97
C LYS A 253 -9.33 -18.07 -1.53
N ALA A 254 -8.16 -17.55 -1.13
CA ALA A 254 -7.95 -16.15 -0.80
C ALA A 254 -8.08 -15.26 -2.05
N ALA A 255 -7.46 -15.66 -3.17
CA ALA A 255 -7.60 -14.97 -4.46
C ALA A 255 -9.05 -15.00 -4.99
N ALA A 256 -9.74 -16.14 -4.89
CA ALA A 256 -11.14 -16.27 -5.32
C ALA A 256 -12.13 -15.51 -4.42
N THR A 257 -11.87 -15.43 -3.11
CA THR A 257 -12.70 -14.66 -2.17
C THR A 257 -12.50 -13.15 -2.35
N ALA A 258 -11.28 -12.74 -2.71
CA ALA A 258 -10.97 -11.37 -3.12
C ALA A 258 -11.55 -11.02 -4.51
N ALA A 259 -11.79 -11.98 -5.41
CA ALA A 259 -12.50 -11.69 -6.67
C ALA A 259 -14.03 -11.63 -6.50
N GLY A 260 -14.60 -12.51 -5.67
CA GLY A 260 -16.06 -12.64 -5.50
C GLY A 260 -16.74 -11.49 -4.76
N LYS A 261 -16.01 -10.74 -3.93
CA LYS A 261 -16.55 -9.58 -3.19
C LYS A 261 -16.56 -8.28 -4.00
N PHE A 262 -15.87 -8.23 -5.14
CA PHE A 262 -15.68 -7.01 -5.94
C PHE A 262 -16.48 -7.01 -7.24
N ALA A 263 -17.28 -8.05 -7.50
CA ALA A 263 -18.31 -8.01 -8.52
C ALA A 263 -19.52 -7.20 -8.03
N GLN A 264 -19.42 -5.87 -8.18
CA GLN A 264 -20.45 -4.90 -8.62
C GLN A 264 -20.27 -3.54 -7.93
N PRO A 265 -20.26 -2.46 -8.71
CA PRO A 265 -21.23 -1.39 -8.47
C PRO A 265 -22.18 -1.29 -9.66
N LYS A 266 -23.48 -1.42 -9.37
CA LYS A 266 -24.55 -1.10 -10.31
C LYS A 266 -24.48 0.40 -10.66
N PRO A 267 -24.56 0.81 -11.93
CA PRO A 267 -24.51 2.22 -12.29
C PRO A 267 -25.78 2.93 -11.84
N ALA A 268 -25.65 4.01 -11.07
CA ALA A 268 -26.74 4.90 -10.74
C ALA A 268 -27.06 5.76 -11.98
N ALA A 269 -28.13 5.40 -12.70
CA ALA A 269 -28.68 6.22 -13.76
C ALA A 269 -29.38 7.46 -13.16
N ALA A 270 -29.06 8.63 -13.71
CA ALA A 270 -29.78 9.87 -13.47
C ALA A 270 -31.26 9.74 -13.86
N ARG A 271 -32.17 10.23 -13.01
CA ARG A 271 -33.52 10.66 -13.43
C ARG A 271 -33.98 11.90 -12.67
N THR A 272 -34.49 12.82 -13.48
CA THR A 272 -35.12 14.12 -13.19
C THR A 272 -36.49 13.99 -12.50
N SER A 273 -36.94 15.12 -11.97
CA SER A 273 -38.20 15.44 -11.28
C SER A 273 -39.51 15.02 -11.97
N ALA A 274 -40.55 14.66 -11.16
CA ALA A 274 -41.89 15.29 -11.11
C ALA A 274 -42.98 14.45 -10.38
N THR A 275 -43.57 15.06 -9.34
CA THR A 275 -44.98 15.06 -8.83
C THR A 275 -45.82 13.80 -8.50
N ALA A 276 -46.42 13.91 -7.30
CA ALA A 276 -47.83 13.68 -6.90
C ALA A 276 -48.26 12.34 -6.24
N GLY A 277 -48.63 12.44 -4.96
CA GLY A 277 -49.95 12.02 -4.46
C GLY A 277 -50.09 10.63 -3.81
N SER A 278 -50.15 10.60 -2.47
CA SER A 278 -51.24 10.02 -1.65
C SER A 278 -50.75 9.41 -0.31
N ALA A 279 -51.16 10.03 0.79
CA ALA A 279 -51.37 9.37 2.09
C ALA A 279 -52.73 8.61 2.04
N PRO A 280 -53.08 7.63 2.92
CA PRO A 280 -53.05 7.68 4.40
C PRO A 280 -52.52 6.35 5.03
N THR A 281 -52.33 6.10 6.34
CA THR A 281 -53.23 6.27 7.49
C THR A 281 -52.45 5.98 8.79
N VAL A 282 -52.78 6.74 9.84
CA VAL A 282 -52.31 6.62 11.23
C VAL A 282 -53.01 5.46 11.95
N LYS A 283 -52.28 4.69 12.78
CA LYS A 283 -52.84 4.09 14.00
C LYS A 283 -51.98 4.46 15.21
N ASN A 284 -52.59 5.27 16.08
CA ASN A 284 -52.15 5.55 17.44
C ASN A 284 -52.35 4.31 18.33
N SER A 285 -51.43 4.08 19.27
CA SER A 285 -51.82 3.71 20.62
C SER A 285 -50.87 4.36 21.63
N THR A 286 -51.44 5.31 22.35
CA THR A 286 -50.95 6.02 23.53
C THR A 286 -50.71 5.10 24.74
N ALA A 287 -49.68 5.39 25.53
CA ALA A 287 -49.80 5.52 26.99
C ALA A 287 -48.64 6.34 27.60
N LYS A 288 -49.00 7.48 28.16
CA LYS A 288 -48.22 8.42 28.99
C LYS A 288 -47.98 7.85 30.40
N LYS A 289 -46.83 8.16 31.02
CA LYS A 289 -46.72 9.11 32.17
C LYS A 289 -45.29 9.19 32.73
N THR A 290 -44.77 10.42 32.78
CA THR A 290 -43.54 10.94 33.39
C THR A 290 -43.81 11.38 34.87
N PRO A 291 -42.92 12.12 35.58
CA PRO A 291 -41.63 11.82 36.22
C PRO A 291 -41.66 12.04 37.77
N ALA A 292 -40.54 11.87 38.48
CA ALA A 292 -40.30 12.61 39.73
C ALA A 292 -38.81 12.89 39.98
N ARG A 293 -38.50 14.15 40.32
CA ARG A 293 -37.20 14.70 40.73
C ARG A 293 -37.39 15.38 42.08
N ALA A 294 -36.49 15.13 43.04
CA ALA A 294 -36.13 15.92 44.26
C ALA A 294 -35.52 14.95 45.29
N ALA A 295 -34.57 15.24 46.17
CA ALA A 295 -33.72 16.39 46.48
C ALA A 295 -32.63 15.91 47.48
N THR A 296 -31.47 16.56 47.42
CA THR A 296 -30.50 16.90 48.49
C THR A 296 -30.41 16.08 49.80
N ARG A 297 -29.19 15.61 50.14
CA ARG A 297 -28.56 15.92 51.45
C ARG A 297 -27.05 15.66 51.48
N ARG A 298 -26.33 16.61 52.06
CA ARG A 298 -24.89 16.65 52.37
C ARG A 298 -24.66 16.22 53.82
N ALA A 299 -23.43 15.76 54.09
CA ALA A 299 -22.68 15.72 55.38
C ALA A 299 -23.03 14.65 56.42
N SER A 300 -22.05 13.82 56.83
CA SER A 300 -21.14 14.10 57.96
C SER A 300 -20.24 12.91 58.29
N ALA A 301 -19.02 13.22 58.76
CA ALA A 301 -17.99 12.31 59.26
C ALA A 301 -18.39 11.56 60.55
N ASN A 302 -17.80 10.38 60.80
CA ASN A 302 -16.98 10.12 61.99
C ASN A 302 -16.43 8.68 62.09
N ARG A 303 -15.19 8.63 62.59
CA ARG A 303 -14.38 7.52 63.15
C ARG A 303 -13.67 6.58 62.19
#